data_AF-A0A7J8XC35-F1
#
_entry.id   AF-A0A7J8XC35-F1
#
_cell.length_a   1.000
_cell.length_b   1.000
_cell.length_c   1.000
_cell.angle_alpha   90.00
_cell.angle_beta   90.00
_cell.angle_gamma   90.00
#
_symmetry.space_group_name_H-M   'P 1'
#
loop_
_entity.id
_entity.type
_entity.pdbx_description
1 polymer ?
#
loop_
_entity_poly.entity_id
_entity_poly.type
_entity_poly.pdbx_seq_one_letter_code
_entity_poly.pdbx_strand_id
1 'polypeptide(L)'
;MRSCVGCHVYCIPLPRVALHAKASSLSWQLKTLHGALISLNQLLSNHKAMSNHAQVPGEPTETTTSLVETATGAIQGFRPIKQIHEHLCAFHFYGYDMTRQVEAHHFCAHQNEEMRQCLIYDTPEADAKLIGLEYMISENLFLTLPDEEKPLWHSHLYEVKSGVLFMPRVPGPIERHGLDKVCKTYGKTIHFWQVDKGDNLPLGLPQLMMALTRDGQLDEELGR
;
A
#
# COMPACT_ATOMS: atom_id res chain seq x y z
N MET A 1 52.61 -33.31 -14.89
CA MET A 1 53.16 -34.43 -15.70
C MET A 1 52.00 -35.38 -15.96
N ARG A 2 51.52 -35.70 -17.17
CA ARG A 2 51.93 -35.59 -18.59
C ARG A 2 50.60 -35.44 -19.39
N SER A 3 50.49 -34.52 -20.36
CA SER A 3 50.67 -34.71 -21.83
C SER A 3 49.63 -35.69 -22.43
N CYS A 4 49.04 -35.54 -23.61
CA CYS A 4 49.13 -34.54 -24.68
C CYS A 4 48.19 -35.00 -25.82
N VAL A 5 47.62 -34.03 -26.56
CA VAL A 5 47.51 -33.95 -28.03
C VAL A 5 46.55 -34.90 -28.80
N GLY A 6 45.76 -34.27 -29.69
CA GLY A 6 45.23 -34.91 -30.90
C GLY A 6 44.21 -34.06 -31.66
N CYS A 7 44.66 -33.31 -32.68
CA CYS A 7 43.88 -32.42 -33.55
C CYS A 7 43.71 -33.06 -34.94
N HIS A 8 42.52 -32.98 -35.58
CA HIS A 8 42.36 -33.13 -37.05
C HIS A 8 41.05 -32.47 -37.58
N VAL A 9 41.19 -31.21 -38.02
CA VAL A 9 40.93 -30.63 -39.37
C VAL A 9 39.82 -31.21 -40.31
N TYR A 10 38.81 -30.33 -40.55
CA TYR A 10 38.03 -29.98 -41.78
C TYR A 10 37.04 -30.94 -42.48
N CYS A 11 35.79 -30.46 -42.68
CA CYS A 11 35.27 -29.94 -43.97
C CYS A 11 33.84 -29.37 -43.87
N ILE A 12 33.59 -28.25 -44.56
CA ILE A 12 32.32 -27.50 -44.69
C ILE A 12 31.55 -27.98 -45.93
N PRO A 13 30.20 -27.94 -45.93
CA PRO A 13 29.50 -27.30 -47.05
C PRO A 13 28.30 -26.41 -46.63
N LEU A 14 28.16 -25.27 -47.30
CA LEU A 14 26.95 -24.42 -47.42
C LEU A 14 26.39 -24.56 -48.85
N PRO A 15 25.25 -23.95 -49.23
CA PRO A 15 23.89 -24.05 -48.69
C PRO A 15 22.87 -24.47 -49.80
N ARG A 16 21.60 -24.73 -49.45
CA ARG A 16 20.48 -24.68 -50.41
C ARG A 16 19.39 -23.74 -49.89
N VAL A 17 19.11 -22.70 -50.68
CA VAL A 17 17.99 -21.78 -50.51
C VAL A 17 16.73 -22.43 -51.11
N ALA A 18 15.61 -22.38 -50.40
CA ALA A 18 14.29 -22.65 -50.95
C ALA A 18 13.30 -21.57 -50.45
N LEU A 19 12.67 -20.87 -51.39
CA LEU A 19 11.54 -19.96 -51.19
C LEU A 19 10.23 -20.77 -51.07
N HIS A 20 9.35 -20.38 -50.14
CA HIS A 20 7.86 -20.46 -50.14
C HIS A 20 7.38 -20.24 -48.69
N ALA A 21 6.28 -19.58 -48.31
CA ALA A 21 5.23 -18.81 -48.97
C ALA A 21 4.55 -17.92 -47.91
N LYS A 22 4.04 -16.74 -48.31
CA LYS A 22 3.25 -15.81 -47.48
C LYS A 22 1.82 -16.37 -47.28
N ALA A 23 1.53 -17.01 -46.15
CA ALA A 23 0.15 -17.36 -45.77
C ALA A 23 -0.10 -17.37 -44.25
N SER A 24 0.88 -17.00 -43.42
CA SER A 24 0.79 -17.12 -41.95
C SER A 24 0.39 -15.85 -41.21
N SER A 25 0.47 -14.65 -41.80
CA SER A 25 0.39 -13.41 -41.00
C SER A 25 -1.01 -13.03 -40.51
N LEU A 26 -2.09 -13.31 -41.25
CA LEU A 26 -3.45 -12.99 -40.79
C LEU A 26 -3.91 -13.84 -39.60
N SER A 27 -3.50 -15.11 -39.57
CA SER A 27 -3.78 -16.05 -38.47
C SER A 27 -3.12 -15.61 -37.16
N TRP A 28 -1.91 -15.06 -37.23
CA TRP A 28 -1.22 -14.48 -36.08
C TRP A 28 -1.90 -13.20 -35.58
N GLN A 29 -2.29 -12.29 -36.49
CA GLN A 29 -2.94 -11.02 -36.12
C GLN A 29 -4.31 -11.21 -35.42
N LEU A 30 -5.13 -12.16 -35.89
CA LEU A 30 -6.43 -12.48 -35.27
C LEU A 30 -6.27 -13.14 -33.88
N LYS A 31 -5.25 -13.97 -33.69
CA LYS A 31 -4.92 -14.58 -32.39
C LYS A 31 -4.39 -13.55 -31.39
N THR A 32 -3.59 -12.59 -31.84
CA THR A 32 -3.12 -11.48 -30.99
C THR A 32 -4.24 -10.53 -30.59
N LEU A 33 -5.20 -10.25 -31.49
CA LEU A 33 -6.37 -9.41 -31.18
C LEU A 33 -7.34 -10.11 -30.21
N HIS A 34 -7.57 -11.42 -30.37
CA HIS A 34 -8.35 -12.20 -29.39
C HIS A 34 -7.65 -12.31 -28.03
N GLY A 35 -6.32 -12.50 -28.01
CA GLY A 35 -5.54 -12.49 -26.78
C GLY A 35 -5.56 -11.13 -26.07
N ALA A 36 -5.51 -10.03 -26.83
CA ALA A 36 -5.63 -8.68 -26.29
C ALA A 36 -7.03 -8.38 -25.74
N LEU A 37 -8.10 -8.83 -26.40
CA LEU A 37 -9.47 -8.69 -25.93
C LEU A 37 -9.78 -9.56 -24.70
N ILE A 38 -9.23 -10.76 -24.63
CA ILE A 38 -9.32 -11.62 -23.43
C ILE A 38 -8.55 -10.98 -22.27
N SER A 39 -7.34 -10.47 -22.50
CA SER A 39 -6.57 -9.74 -21.49
C SER A 39 -7.28 -8.49 -21.01
N LEU A 40 -7.91 -7.73 -21.91
CA LEU A 40 -8.71 -6.54 -21.57
C LEU A 40 -9.96 -6.91 -20.74
N ASN A 41 -10.65 -7.99 -21.09
CA ASN A 41 -11.77 -8.51 -20.31
C ASN A 41 -11.32 -9.07 -18.95
N GLN A 42 -10.14 -9.67 -18.85
CA GLN A 42 -9.56 -10.11 -17.57
C GLN A 42 -9.19 -8.91 -16.68
N LEU A 43 -8.63 -7.84 -17.27
CA LEU A 43 -8.33 -6.57 -16.61
C LEU A 43 -9.62 -5.86 -16.13
N LEU A 44 -10.67 -5.84 -16.96
CA LEU A 44 -11.97 -5.30 -16.60
C LEU A 44 -12.71 -6.16 -15.56
N SER A 45 -12.52 -7.48 -15.58
CA SER A 45 -13.12 -8.38 -14.59
C SER A 45 -12.39 -8.35 -13.25
N ASN A 46 -11.07 -8.08 -13.23
CA ASN A 46 -10.30 -7.86 -12.00
C ASN A 46 -10.64 -6.52 -11.33
N HIS A 47 -11.04 -5.49 -12.06
CA HIS A 47 -11.60 -4.27 -11.48
C HIS A 47 -12.93 -4.48 -10.74
N LYS A 48 -13.58 -5.63 -10.94
CA LYS A 48 -14.85 -5.98 -10.32
C LYS A 48 -14.70 -6.92 -9.11
N ALA A 49 -13.46 -7.28 -8.76
CA ALA A 49 -13.21 -7.94 -7.48
C ALA A 49 -13.60 -6.98 -6.36
N MET A 50 -14.62 -7.38 -5.60
CA MET A 50 -15.40 -6.56 -4.70
C MET A 50 -14.55 -5.93 -3.60
N SER A 51 -14.25 -4.64 -3.75
CA SER A 51 -14.13 -3.78 -2.58
C SER A 51 -15.52 -3.74 -1.93
N ASN A 52 -15.64 -4.32 -0.73
CA ASN A 52 -16.88 -4.30 0.06
C ASN A 52 -17.17 -2.90 0.65
N HIS A 53 -16.42 -1.88 0.20
CA HIS A 53 -16.51 -0.52 0.71
C HIS A 53 -17.66 0.19 0.01
N ALA A 54 -18.54 0.78 0.81
CA ALA A 54 -19.63 1.58 0.29
C ALA A 54 -19.06 2.74 -0.55
N GLN A 55 -19.49 2.85 -1.81
CA GLN A 55 -18.98 3.83 -2.76
C GLN A 55 -19.32 5.25 -2.31
N VAL A 56 -18.36 6.16 -2.48
CA VAL A 56 -18.56 7.59 -2.24
C VAL A 56 -19.62 8.11 -3.24
N PRO A 57 -20.68 8.81 -2.78
CA PRO A 57 -21.75 9.23 -3.67
C PRO A 57 -21.29 10.37 -4.59
N GLY A 58 -21.80 10.38 -5.81
CA GLY A 58 -21.49 11.40 -6.82
C GLY A 58 -21.50 10.82 -8.23
N GLU A 59 -21.51 11.70 -9.23
CA GLU A 59 -21.29 11.28 -10.62
C GLU A 59 -19.82 10.88 -10.82
N PRO A 60 -19.53 9.91 -11.70
CA PRO A 60 -18.15 9.60 -12.06
C PRO A 60 -17.41 10.83 -12.61
N THR A 61 -16.09 10.89 -12.39
CA THR A 61 -15.26 11.93 -12.98
C THR A 61 -15.40 11.94 -14.49
N GLU A 62 -15.86 13.06 -15.06
CA GLU A 62 -16.01 13.20 -16.51
C GLU A 62 -14.67 13.03 -17.24
N THR A 63 -14.70 12.50 -18.47
CA THR A 63 -13.50 12.30 -19.30
C THR A 63 -12.70 13.58 -19.51
N THR A 64 -13.41 14.71 -19.64
CA THR A 64 -12.82 16.06 -19.76
C THR A 64 -12.03 16.42 -18.52
N THR A 65 -12.60 16.22 -17.33
CA THR A 65 -11.94 16.45 -16.03
C THR A 65 -10.73 15.54 -15.87
N SER A 66 -10.87 14.23 -16.15
CA SER A 66 -9.76 13.28 -16.05
C SER A 66 -8.58 13.63 -16.97
N LEU A 67 -8.85 14.13 -18.18
CA LEU A 67 -7.81 14.60 -19.10
C LEU A 67 -7.08 15.83 -18.55
N VAL A 68 -7.82 16.80 -18.00
CA VAL A 68 -7.24 17.99 -17.37
C VAL A 68 -6.40 17.60 -16.16
N GLU A 69 -6.92 16.75 -15.28
CA GLU A 69 -6.22 16.25 -14.09
C GLU A 69 -4.91 15.55 -14.46
N THR A 70 -4.93 14.69 -15.48
CA THR A 70 -3.73 14.03 -16.01
C THR A 70 -2.70 15.04 -16.48
N ALA A 71 -3.12 16.04 -17.26
CA ALA A 71 -2.22 17.09 -17.76
C ALA A 71 -1.64 17.93 -16.60
N THR A 72 -2.47 18.32 -15.64
CA THR A 72 -2.00 19.06 -14.46
C THR A 72 -1.08 18.22 -13.58
N GLY A 73 -1.36 16.92 -13.43
CA GLY A 73 -0.54 15.98 -12.67
C GLY A 73 0.86 15.77 -13.25
N ALA A 74 1.01 15.92 -14.58
CA ALA A 74 2.30 15.87 -15.25
C ALA A 74 3.13 17.15 -15.07
N ILE A 75 2.48 18.30 -14.83
CA ILE A 75 3.13 19.62 -14.75
C ILE A 75 3.40 20.03 -13.30
N GLN A 76 2.51 19.68 -12.37
CA GLN A 76 2.63 20.07 -10.96
C GLN A 76 3.66 19.22 -10.19
N GLY A 77 4.35 19.87 -9.27
CA GLY A 77 5.33 19.22 -8.41
C GLY A 77 4.73 18.68 -7.11
N PHE A 78 4.50 17.37 -7.02
CA PHE A 78 4.01 16.71 -5.79
C PHE A 78 5.12 16.32 -4.81
N ARG A 79 6.08 17.21 -4.57
CA ARG A 79 7.28 16.90 -3.77
C ARG A 79 6.95 16.32 -2.39
N PRO A 80 6.01 16.87 -1.60
CA PRO A 80 5.68 16.33 -0.27
C PRO A 80 5.14 14.90 -0.34
N ILE A 81 4.20 14.64 -1.25
CA ILE A 81 3.59 13.29 -1.41
C ILE A 81 4.64 12.28 -1.89
N LYS A 82 5.57 12.70 -2.77
CA LYS A 82 6.68 11.88 -3.24
C LYS A 82 7.73 11.56 -2.17
N GLN A 83 7.62 12.08 -0.94
CA GLN A 83 8.48 11.69 0.19
C GLN A 83 7.94 10.49 0.98
N ILE A 84 6.70 10.07 0.74
CA ILE A 84 6.13 8.86 1.36
C ILE A 84 6.95 7.65 0.90
N HIS A 85 7.48 6.90 1.86
CA HIS A 85 8.43 5.79 1.61
C HIS A 85 8.18 4.57 2.49
N GLU A 86 7.16 4.60 3.34
CA GLU A 86 6.87 3.53 4.27
C GLU A 86 5.36 3.26 4.29
N HIS A 87 5.00 1.98 4.24
CA HIS A 87 3.64 1.49 4.39
C HIS A 87 3.58 0.60 5.62
N LEU A 88 2.78 0.99 6.62
CA LEU A 88 2.47 0.18 7.80
C LEU A 88 1.00 -0.22 7.74
N CYS A 89 0.68 -1.43 8.15
CA CYS A 89 -0.68 -1.81 8.50
C CYS A 89 -0.77 -2.00 10.02
N ALA A 90 -1.82 -1.47 10.63
CA ALA A 90 -2.14 -1.62 12.05
C ALA A 90 -3.65 -1.64 12.24
N PHE A 91 -4.10 -1.79 13.49
CA PHE A 91 -5.51 -1.82 13.84
C PHE A 91 -5.80 -0.80 14.94
N HIS A 92 -6.78 0.04 14.70
CA HIS A 92 -7.13 1.11 15.62
C HIS A 92 -8.48 0.87 16.26
N PHE A 93 -8.62 1.29 17.51
CA PHE A 93 -9.92 1.49 18.12
C PHE A 93 -10.20 2.96 18.42
N TYR A 94 -11.48 3.30 18.49
CA TYR A 94 -11.91 4.64 18.85
C TYR A 94 -11.61 4.92 20.32
N GLY A 95 -10.97 6.04 20.63
CA GLY A 95 -10.59 6.39 22.00
C GLY A 95 -11.77 6.49 22.97
N TYR A 96 -12.98 6.78 22.46
CA TYR A 96 -14.21 6.82 23.26
C TYR A 96 -14.96 5.49 23.32
N ASP A 97 -14.66 4.55 22.43
CA ASP A 97 -15.35 3.26 22.31
C ASP A 97 -14.39 2.22 21.75
N MET A 98 -13.70 1.53 22.65
CA MET A 98 -12.68 0.53 22.29
C MET A 98 -13.25 -0.75 21.68
N THR A 99 -14.58 -0.90 21.63
CA THR A 99 -15.23 -2.07 21.00
C THR A 99 -15.29 -1.97 19.48
N ARG A 100 -15.11 -0.76 18.95
CA ARG A 100 -15.12 -0.50 17.51
C ARG A 100 -13.70 -0.40 16.99
N GLN A 101 -13.37 -1.26 16.03
CA GLN A 101 -12.03 -1.39 15.47
C GLN A 101 -12.04 -1.24 13.95
N VAL A 102 -10.94 -0.73 13.40
CA VAL A 102 -10.72 -0.60 11.96
C VAL A 102 -9.27 -0.97 11.61
N GLU A 103 -9.08 -1.66 10.49
CA GLU A 103 -7.77 -1.77 9.85
C GLU A 103 -7.35 -0.40 9.30
N ALA A 104 -6.07 -0.06 9.45
CA ALA A 104 -5.54 1.25 9.12
C ALA A 104 -4.20 1.12 8.38
N HIS A 105 -4.17 1.63 7.15
CA HIS A 105 -2.98 1.63 6.30
C HIS A 105 -2.29 2.99 6.34
N HIS A 106 -1.13 3.03 6.95
CA HIS A 106 -0.32 4.23 7.15
C HIS A 106 0.69 4.37 6.02
N PHE A 107 0.65 5.50 5.34
CA PHE A 107 1.62 5.89 4.32
C PHE A 107 2.46 7.04 4.84
N CYS A 108 3.64 6.70 5.32
CA CYS A 108 4.45 7.57 6.15
C CYS A 108 5.63 8.20 5.40
N ALA A 109 5.95 9.43 5.81
CA ALA A 109 7.17 10.13 5.46
C ALA A 109 7.85 10.64 6.73
N HIS A 110 9.18 10.51 6.80
CA HIS A 110 9.97 11.09 7.88
C HIS A 110 10.07 12.61 7.71
N GLN A 111 9.87 13.35 8.80
CA GLN A 111 10.35 14.73 8.91
C GLN A 111 11.82 14.75 9.36
N ASN A 112 12.20 13.81 10.22
CA ASN A 112 13.55 13.52 10.67
C ASN A 112 13.58 12.12 11.31
N GLU A 113 14.69 11.71 11.94
CA GLU A 113 14.82 10.39 12.58
C GLU A 113 13.84 10.16 13.75
N GLU A 114 13.31 11.22 14.35
CA GLU A 114 12.46 11.16 15.55
C GLU A 114 11.00 11.50 15.28
N MET A 115 10.65 11.97 14.07
CA MET A 115 9.28 12.36 13.73
C MET A 115 8.88 11.87 12.34
N ARG A 116 7.72 11.19 12.28
CA ARG A 116 7.06 10.77 11.06
C ARG A 116 5.66 11.36 10.99
N GLN A 117 5.18 11.52 9.77
CA GLN A 117 3.81 11.90 9.49
C GLN A 117 3.23 10.93 8.48
N CYS A 118 2.01 10.47 8.72
CA CYS A 118 1.37 9.44 7.92
C CYS A 118 0.00 9.90 7.45
N LEU A 119 -0.29 9.63 6.18
CA LEU A 119 -1.67 9.59 5.68
C LEU A 119 -2.23 8.21 5.96
N ILE A 120 -3.47 8.11 6.44
CA ILE A 120 -4.09 6.84 6.80
C ILE A 120 -5.26 6.56 5.87
N TYR A 121 -5.26 5.38 5.27
CA TYR A 121 -6.31 4.89 4.39
C TYR A 121 -6.99 3.65 4.97
N ASP A 122 -8.26 3.43 4.61
CA ASP A 122 -9.04 2.26 5.07
C ASP A 122 -8.63 0.94 4.40
N THR A 123 -8.02 1.00 3.23
CA THR A 123 -7.48 -0.16 2.50
C THR A 123 -6.15 0.21 1.83
N PRO A 124 -5.38 -0.76 1.31
CA PRO A 124 -4.17 -0.47 0.55
C PRO A 124 -4.46 -0.29 -0.96
N GLU A 125 -5.72 -0.29 -1.37
CA GLU A 125 -6.15 -0.27 -2.77
C GLU A 125 -6.18 1.15 -3.36
N ALA A 126 -6.24 1.25 -4.69
CA ALA A 126 -6.15 2.53 -5.40
C ALA A 126 -7.35 3.46 -5.15
N ASP A 127 -8.50 2.92 -4.78
CA ASP A 127 -9.74 3.64 -4.48
C ASP A 127 -9.98 3.82 -2.97
N ALA A 128 -8.96 3.56 -2.14
CA ALA A 128 -9.04 3.68 -0.69
C ALA A 128 -9.46 5.08 -0.24
N LYS A 129 -10.23 5.15 0.83
CA LYS A 129 -10.65 6.40 1.47
C LYS A 129 -9.53 6.91 2.35
N LEU A 130 -9.16 8.18 2.21
CA LEU A 130 -8.30 8.86 3.19
C LEU A 130 -9.11 9.04 4.48
N ILE A 131 -8.82 8.23 5.49
CA ILE A 131 -9.58 8.20 6.74
C ILE A 131 -8.94 9.01 7.84
N GLY A 132 -7.62 9.26 7.80
CA GLY A 132 -6.94 9.81 8.97
C GLY A 132 -5.53 10.33 8.72
N LEU A 133 -4.97 10.85 9.80
CA LEU A 133 -3.59 11.27 9.91
C LEU A 133 -3.00 10.71 11.20
N GLU A 134 -1.71 10.41 11.16
CA GLU A 134 -0.93 10.13 12.34
C GLU A 134 0.36 10.95 12.35
N TYR A 135 0.70 11.46 13.53
CA TYR A 135 2.05 11.90 13.85
C TYR A 135 2.70 10.86 14.75
N MET A 136 3.86 10.36 14.36
CA MET A 136 4.66 9.46 15.17
C MET A 136 5.89 10.19 15.68
N ILE A 137 6.16 10.10 16.98
CA ILE A 137 7.36 10.68 17.59
C ILE A 137 8.14 9.62 18.36
N SER A 138 9.46 9.81 18.50
CA SER A 138 10.28 8.97 19.36
C SER A 138 9.79 9.02 20.82
N GLU A 139 10.06 7.96 21.58
CA GLU A 139 9.84 7.96 23.04
C GLU A 139 10.52 9.14 23.73
N ASN A 140 11.72 9.53 23.28
CA ASN A 140 12.44 10.69 23.83
C ASN A 140 11.61 11.97 23.70
N LEU A 141 11.03 12.24 22.52
CA LEU A 141 10.17 13.39 22.31
C LEU A 141 8.87 13.28 23.10
N PHE A 142 8.24 12.10 23.12
CA PHE A 142 7.02 11.85 23.89
C PHE A 142 7.18 12.18 25.38
N LEU A 143 8.31 11.77 25.99
CA LEU A 143 8.58 12.04 27.39
C LEU A 143 8.72 13.54 27.72
N THR A 144 9.01 14.38 26.72
CA THR A 144 9.08 15.84 26.87
C THR A 144 7.74 16.54 26.70
N LEU A 145 6.69 15.83 26.27
CA LEU A 145 5.37 16.43 26.10
C LEU A 145 4.76 16.86 27.45
N PRO A 146 3.91 17.89 27.46
CA PRO A 146 3.07 18.20 28.61
C PRO A 146 2.22 17.01 29.04
N ASP A 147 1.94 16.87 30.33
CA ASP A 147 1.22 15.71 30.85
C ASP A 147 -0.22 15.64 30.36
N GLU A 148 -0.84 16.78 30.06
CA GLU A 148 -2.16 16.88 29.45
C GLU A 148 -2.20 16.41 27.98
N GLU A 149 -1.06 16.43 27.30
CA GLU A 149 -0.96 16.04 25.89
C GLU A 149 -0.76 14.54 25.74
N LYS A 150 0.01 13.90 26.64
CA LYS A 150 0.33 12.46 26.58
C LYS A 150 -0.87 11.51 26.43
N PRO A 151 -2.05 11.76 27.05
CA PRO A 151 -3.24 10.92 26.85
C PRO A 151 -3.78 10.90 25.41
N LEU A 152 -3.36 11.84 24.56
CA LEU A 152 -3.72 11.89 23.14
C LEU A 152 -2.80 11.03 22.26
N TRP A 153 -1.87 10.29 22.87
CA TRP A 153 -0.89 9.46 22.17
C TRP A 153 -0.97 8.02 22.67
N HIS A 154 -0.65 7.07 21.81
CA HIS A 154 -0.53 5.66 22.14
C HIS A 154 0.87 5.14 21.80
N SER A 155 1.31 4.07 22.47
CA SER A 155 2.60 3.44 22.20
C SER A 155 2.45 2.36 21.14
N HIS A 156 3.37 2.30 20.17
CA HIS A 156 3.43 1.22 19.18
C HIS A 156 4.12 -0.06 19.71
N LEU A 157 4.62 -0.03 20.95
CA LEU A 157 5.44 -1.11 21.52
C LEU A 157 4.75 -2.47 21.44
N TYR A 158 3.48 -2.53 21.86
CA TYR A 158 2.74 -3.78 21.88
C TYR A 158 2.40 -4.24 20.48
N GLU A 159 1.95 -3.33 19.62
CA GLU A 159 1.53 -3.68 18.26
C GLU A 159 2.67 -4.29 17.45
N VAL A 160 3.86 -3.71 17.55
CA VAL A 160 5.05 -4.25 16.89
C VAL A 160 5.45 -5.61 17.48
N LYS A 161 5.44 -5.74 18.81
CA LYS A 161 5.87 -7.00 19.46
C LYS A 161 4.92 -8.15 19.25
N SER A 162 3.62 -7.88 19.14
CA SER A 162 2.59 -8.89 18.86
C SER A 162 2.48 -9.22 17.37
N GLY A 163 3.04 -8.38 16.49
CA GLY A 163 2.99 -8.56 15.04
C GLY A 163 1.70 -8.04 14.40
N VAL A 164 0.85 -7.35 15.15
CA VAL A 164 -0.39 -6.73 14.62
C VAL A 164 -0.11 -5.42 13.89
N LEU A 165 1.04 -4.79 14.13
CA LEU A 165 1.60 -3.75 13.26
C LEU A 165 2.74 -4.33 12.43
N PHE A 166 2.59 -4.29 11.11
CA PHE A 166 3.50 -4.92 10.15
C PHE A 166 3.71 -4.08 8.89
N MET A 167 4.71 -4.44 8.08
CA MET A 167 5.05 -3.77 6.82
C MET A 167 4.64 -4.63 5.62
N PRO A 168 3.50 -4.34 4.95
CA PRO A 168 3.01 -5.19 3.87
C PRO A 168 4.03 -5.36 2.73
N ARG A 169 4.26 -6.60 2.32
CA ARG A 169 5.15 -6.98 1.20
C ARG A 169 6.63 -6.61 1.39
N VAL A 170 7.08 -6.36 2.63
CA VAL A 170 8.50 -6.13 2.96
C VAL A 170 9.14 -7.43 3.47
N PRO A 171 10.33 -7.83 2.99
CA PRO A 171 11.01 -9.03 3.48
C PRO A 171 11.35 -8.94 4.97
N GLY A 172 11.15 -10.03 5.71
CA GLY A 172 11.25 -10.08 7.18
C GLY A 172 12.51 -9.43 7.80
N PRO A 173 13.73 -9.61 7.30
CA PRO A 173 14.91 -8.93 7.85
C PRO A 173 14.87 -7.40 7.71
N ILE A 174 14.31 -6.90 6.61
CA ILE A 174 14.17 -5.47 6.34
C ILE A 174 13.02 -4.91 7.18
N GLU A 175 11.89 -5.62 7.21
CA GLU A 175 10.73 -5.28 8.04
C GLU A 175 11.15 -5.17 9.51
N ARG A 176 11.83 -6.18 10.04
CA ARG A 176 12.29 -6.19 11.43
C ARG A 176 13.16 -4.97 11.76
N HIS A 177 14.06 -4.59 10.85
CA HIS A 177 14.89 -3.40 11.05
C HIS A 177 14.06 -2.10 11.11
N GLY A 178 13.05 -1.97 10.24
CA GLY A 178 12.11 -0.84 10.27
C GLY A 178 11.28 -0.82 11.56
N LEU A 179 10.70 -1.96 11.91
CA LEU A 179 9.84 -2.12 13.08
C LEU A 179 10.59 -1.96 14.41
N ASP A 180 11.89 -2.29 14.49
CA ASP A 180 12.70 -2.03 15.69
C ASP A 180 12.75 -0.53 16.05
N LYS A 181 12.67 0.36 15.04
CA LYS A 181 12.52 1.81 15.26
C LYS A 181 11.09 2.16 15.67
N VAL A 182 10.08 1.65 14.95
CA VAL A 182 8.66 1.94 15.23
C VAL A 182 8.24 1.47 16.63
N CYS A 183 8.81 0.36 17.12
CA CYS A 183 8.57 -0.19 18.46
C CYS A 183 8.84 0.82 19.60
N LYS A 184 9.63 1.87 19.34
CA LYS A 184 10.03 2.90 20.30
C LYS A 184 9.42 4.27 20.00
N THR A 185 8.31 4.30 19.27
CA THR A 185 7.57 5.53 18.97
C THR A 185 6.19 5.55 19.61
N TYR A 186 5.64 6.75 19.68
CA TYR A 186 4.26 7.04 20.10
C TYR A 186 3.51 7.71 18.96
N GLY A 187 2.27 7.31 18.75
CA GLY A 187 1.37 7.78 17.70
C GLY A 187 0.27 8.69 18.24
N LYS A 188 0.06 9.84 17.61
CA LYS A 188 -1.17 10.64 17.76
C LYS A 188 -1.98 10.51 16.48
N THR A 189 -3.03 9.72 16.56
CA THR A 189 -3.81 9.30 15.40
C THR A 189 -5.22 9.87 15.47
N ILE A 190 -5.61 10.57 14.41
CA ILE A 190 -6.95 11.15 14.27
C ILE A 190 -7.59 10.61 12.99
N HIS A 191 -8.76 9.98 13.12
CA HIS A 191 -9.59 9.60 11.98
C HIS A 191 -10.71 10.63 11.76
N PHE A 192 -10.85 11.08 10.51
CA PHE A 192 -11.89 11.98 10.02
C PHE A 192 -13.08 11.22 9.43
N TRP A 193 -12.89 9.98 9.00
CA TRP A 193 -13.95 9.13 8.44
C TRP A 193 -14.12 7.85 9.27
N GLN A 194 -15.32 7.66 9.81
CA GLN A 194 -15.68 6.45 10.57
C GLN A 194 -16.23 5.36 9.64
N VAL A 195 -15.33 4.70 8.88
CA VAL A 195 -15.73 3.76 7.82
C VAL A 195 -16.51 2.53 8.32
N ASP A 196 -16.32 2.14 9.59
CA ASP A 196 -17.04 1.04 10.23
C ASP A 196 -18.55 1.32 10.42
N LYS A 197 -18.97 2.60 10.37
CA LYS A 197 -20.41 2.96 10.40
C LYS A 197 -21.12 2.72 9.08
N GLY A 198 -20.37 2.49 7.99
CA GLY A 198 -20.93 2.33 6.65
C GLY A 198 -21.40 3.63 6.01
N ASP A 199 -21.07 4.80 6.59
CA ASP A 199 -21.39 6.09 5.99
C ASP A 199 -20.57 6.30 4.69
N ASN A 200 -21.25 6.71 3.62
CA ASN A 200 -20.62 6.93 2.31
C ASN A 200 -19.86 8.27 2.21
N LEU A 201 -19.89 9.09 3.25
CA LEU A 201 -19.15 10.35 3.39
C LEU A 201 -18.55 10.45 4.80
N PRO A 202 -17.49 11.26 5.01
CA PRO A 202 -16.85 11.43 6.32
C PRO A 202 -17.71 12.31 7.24
N LEU A 203 -18.74 11.71 7.87
CA LEU A 203 -19.65 12.40 8.77
C LEU A 203 -19.15 12.41 10.22
N GLY A 204 -19.51 13.47 10.95
CA GLY A 204 -19.22 13.62 12.38
C GLY A 204 -17.90 14.33 12.67
N LEU A 205 -17.53 14.32 13.96
CA LEU A 205 -16.29 14.95 14.43
C LEU A 205 -15.09 14.03 14.18
N PRO A 206 -13.88 14.60 14.01
CA PRO A 206 -12.65 13.82 14.04
C PRO A 206 -12.54 13.03 15.35
N GLN A 207 -12.07 11.80 15.27
CA GLN A 207 -11.96 10.88 16.40
C GLN A 207 -10.51 10.60 16.72
N LEU A 208 -10.17 10.70 18.01
CA LEU A 208 -8.90 10.17 18.51
C LEU A 208 -8.92 8.65 18.44
N MET A 209 -7.87 8.10 17.87
CA MET A 209 -7.68 6.66 17.71
C MET A 209 -6.55 6.18 18.61
N MET A 210 -6.70 4.96 19.08
CA MET A 210 -5.81 4.33 20.04
C MET A 210 -5.43 2.92 19.56
N ALA A 211 -4.25 2.47 20.01
CA ALA A 211 -3.60 1.23 19.58
C ALA A 211 -3.76 0.08 20.58
N LEU A 212 -3.56 -1.16 20.11
CA LEU A 212 -3.55 -2.34 20.97
C LEU A 212 -2.42 -2.27 22.00
N THR A 213 -2.70 -2.75 23.21
CA THR A 213 -1.80 -2.68 24.36
C THR A 213 -1.57 -4.02 25.06
N ARG A 214 -2.39 -5.04 24.75
CA ARG A 214 -2.32 -6.40 25.33
C ARG A 214 -3.05 -7.42 24.47
N ASP A 215 -2.82 -8.69 24.77
CA ASP A 215 -3.49 -9.81 24.10
C ASP A 215 -5.01 -9.77 24.29
N GLY A 216 -5.73 -10.32 23.31
CA GLY A 216 -7.20 -10.44 23.35
C GLY A 216 -7.96 -9.14 23.11
N GLN A 217 -7.29 -8.07 22.66
CA GLN A 217 -7.95 -6.83 22.26
C GLN A 217 -8.36 -6.81 20.78
N LEU A 218 -7.63 -7.49 19.91
CA LEU A 218 -7.92 -7.49 18.47
C LEU A 218 -9.21 -8.28 18.20
N ASP A 219 -10.11 -7.70 17.40
CA ASP A 219 -11.25 -8.43 16.85
C ASP A 219 -10.75 -9.57 15.96
N GLU A 220 -11.18 -10.80 16.25
CA GLU A 220 -10.76 -11.99 15.50
C GLU A 220 -11.15 -11.94 14.02
N GLU A 221 -12.21 -11.22 13.64
CA GLU A 221 -12.60 -11.07 12.24
C GLU A 221 -11.67 -10.14 11.48
N LEU A 222 -11.11 -9.12 12.15
CA LEU A 222 -10.13 -8.20 11.57
C LEU A 222 -8.72 -8.81 11.51
N GLY A 223 -8.39 -9.71 12.43
CA GLY A 223 -7.07 -10.34 12.51
C GLY A 223 -6.84 -11.53 11.56
N ARG A 224 -7.79 -11.85 10.67
CA ARG A 224 -7.75 -13.00 9.75
C ARG A 224 -7.39 -12.60 8.33
#